data_AF-N4WVP9-F1
#
_entry.id   AF-N4WVP9-F1
#
_cell.length_a   1.000
_cell.length_b   1.000
_cell.length_c   1.000
_cell.angle_alpha   90.00
_cell.angle_beta   90.00
_cell.angle_gamma   90.00
#
_symmetry.space_group_name_H-M   'P 1'
#
loop_
_entity.id
_entity.type
_entity.pdbx_description
1 polymer ?
#
loop_
_entity_poly.entity_id
_entity_poly.type
_entity_poly.pdbx_seq_one_letter_code
_entity_poly.pdbx_strand_id
1 'polypeptide(L)'
;LLARIHAGLSYTRTQRSLNQPITQTTRFTLCPQSATHLPALALLRAHGTLISISPTRECYELGIPRPDWVQEGAITGVHDAQWWMGKSRAEIKAGPWADEADVRVA
;
A
#
# COMPACT_ATOMS: atom_id res chain seq x y z
N LEU A 1 9.23 -20.28 9.06
CA LEU A 1 9.00 -18.81 9.02
C LEU A 1 10.03 -18.09 8.15
N LEU A 2 11.32 -18.10 8.52
CA LEU A 2 12.38 -17.41 7.77
C LEU A 2 12.43 -17.77 6.28
N ALA A 3 12.30 -19.05 5.93
CA ALA A 3 12.23 -19.48 4.52
C ALA A 3 11.11 -18.79 3.73
N ARG A 4 9.93 -18.58 4.35
CA ARG A 4 8.81 -17.86 3.72
C ARG A 4 9.11 -16.37 3.54
N ILE A 5 9.78 -15.75 4.50
CA ILE A 5 10.23 -14.35 4.40
C ILE A 5 11.23 -14.21 3.26
N HIS A 6 12.25 -15.07 3.20
CA HIS A 6 13.22 -15.07 2.11
C HIS A 6 12.56 -15.30 0.75
N ALA A 7 11.62 -16.25 0.63
CA ALA A 7 10.90 -16.47 -0.61
C ALA A 7 10.13 -15.21 -1.07
N GLY A 8 9.43 -14.53 -0.15
CA GLY A 8 8.74 -13.28 -0.47
C GLY A 8 9.69 -12.14 -0.84
N LEU A 9 10.85 -12.03 -0.18
CA LEU A 9 11.88 -11.07 -0.54
C LEU A 9 12.48 -11.36 -1.91
N SER A 10 12.76 -12.62 -2.23
CA SER A 10 13.26 -13.01 -3.54
C SER A 10 12.24 -12.69 -4.63
N TYR A 11 10.97 -13.07 -4.44
CA TYR A 11 9.90 -12.76 -5.39
C TYR A 11 9.78 -11.26 -5.65
N THR A 12 9.72 -10.44 -4.59
CA THR A 12 9.58 -8.98 -4.74
C THR A 12 10.79 -8.35 -5.43
N ARG A 13 12.01 -8.83 -5.16
CA ARG A 13 13.23 -8.41 -5.85
C ARG A 13 13.22 -8.78 -7.32
N THR A 14 12.82 -10.01 -7.65
CA THR A 14 12.70 -10.48 -9.04
C THR A 14 11.70 -9.64 -9.82
N GLN A 15 10.48 -9.44 -9.29
CA GLN A 15 9.46 -8.60 -9.95
C GLN A 15 9.97 -7.18 -10.22
N ARG A 16 10.61 -6.55 -9.23
CA ARG A 16 11.22 -5.22 -9.40
C ARG A 16 12.33 -5.20 -10.45
N SER A 17 13.22 -6.19 -10.45
CA SER A 17 14.32 -6.28 -11.42
C SER A 17 13.83 -6.45 -12.86
N LEU A 18 12.68 -7.10 -13.04
CA LEU A 18 12.04 -7.31 -14.34
C LEU A 18 11.06 -6.17 -14.71
N ASN A 19 10.93 -5.14 -13.87
CA ASN A 19 9.95 -4.07 -13.99
C ASN A 19 8.51 -4.59 -14.18
N GLN A 20 8.19 -5.69 -13.50
CA GLN A 20 6.88 -6.33 -13.54
C GLN A 20 6.05 -5.97 -12.31
N PRO A 21 4.71 -5.93 -12.43
CA PRO A 21 3.84 -5.63 -11.31
C PRO A 21 3.92 -6.75 -10.26
N ILE A 22 3.90 -6.36 -8.99
CA ILE A 22 3.79 -7.30 -7.87
C ILE A 22 2.34 -7.78 -7.82
N THR A 23 2.11 -9.06 -8.12
CA THR A 23 0.77 -9.68 -8.14
C THR A 23 0.42 -10.43 -6.86
N GLN A 24 1.40 -10.64 -5.99
CA GLN A 24 1.22 -11.33 -4.72
C GLN A 24 1.92 -10.58 -3.59
N THR A 25 1.20 -10.38 -2.50
CA THR A 25 1.77 -9.88 -1.24
C THR A 25 1.85 -11.01 -0.22
N THR A 26 2.70 -10.86 0.79
CA THR A 26 2.77 -11.82 1.89
C THR A 26 2.84 -11.10 3.21
N ARG A 27 1.81 -11.30 4.04
CA ARG A 27 1.68 -10.73 5.37
C ARG A 27 2.28 -11.65 6.43
N PHE A 28 3.03 -11.05 7.35
CA PHE A 28 3.61 -11.71 8.50
C PHE A 28 3.17 -10.98 9.76
N THR A 29 2.84 -11.75 10.78
CA THR A 29 2.53 -11.15 12.08
C THR A 29 3.23 -11.91 13.19
N LEU A 30 4.05 -11.19 13.94
CA LEU A 30 5.00 -11.76 14.89
C LEU A 30 4.90 -11.03 16.23
N CYS A 31 5.18 -11.75 17.31
CA CYS A 31 5.30 -11.16 18.65
C CYS A 31 6.72 -10.64 18.88
N PRO A 32 6.93 -9.33 19.16
CA PRO A 32 8.26 -8.75 19.38
C PRO A 32 8.92 -9.20 20.68
N GLN A 33 8.13 -9.76 21.61
CA GLN A 33 8.62 -10.28 22.89
C GLN A 33 9.15 -11.73 22.77
N SER A 34 8.87 -12.41 21.66
CA SER A 34 9.26 -13.81 21.46
C SER A 34 10.65 -13.90 20.84
N ALA A 35 11.59 -14.53 21.55
CA ALA A 35 12.98 -14.68 21.10
C ALA A 35 13.10 -15.40 19.74
N THR A 36 12.22 -16.37 19.46
CA THR A 36 12.20 -17.11 18.19
C THR A 36 11.76 -16.26 17.00
N HIS A 37 11.05 -15.16 17.26
CA HIS A 37 10.60 -14.22 16.22
C HIS A 37 11.61 -13.11 15.93
N LEU A 38 12.57 -12.84 16.82
CA LEU A 38 13.50 -11.72 16.67
C LEU A 38 14.29 -11.73 15.35
N PRO A 39 14.83 -12.87 14.86
CA PRO A 39 15.53 -12.89 13.57
C PRO A 39 14.61 -12.56 12.39
N ALA A 40 13.36 -13.05 12.44
CA ALA A 40 12.36 -12.78 11.41
C ALA A 40 11.90 -11.31 11.44
N LEU A 41 11.74 -10.74 12.63
CA LEU A 41 11.42 -9.33 12.82
C LEU A 41 12.53 -8.41 12.32
N ALA A 42 13.80 -8.75 12.55
CA ALA A 42 14.92 -7.98 12.03
C ALA A 42 14.87 -7.87 10.50
N LEU A 43 14.61 -8.98 9.80
CA LEU A 43 14.45 -8.99 8.34
C LEU A 43 13.23 -8.19 7.88
N LEU A 44 12.10 -8.35 8.54
CA LEU A 44 10.85 -7.67 8.18
C LEU A 44 10.91 -6.16 8.44
N ARG A 45 11.58 -5.72 9.52
CA ARG A 45 11.83 -4.29 9.79
C ARG A 45 12.73 -3.64 8.73
N ALA A 46 13.69 -4.39 8.20
CA ALA A 46 14.61 -3.88 7.18
C ALA A 46 13.98 -3.81 5.78
N HIS A 47 13.04 -4.70 5.46
CA HIS A 47 12.60 -4.91 4.08
C HIS A 47 11.09 -4.91 3.85
N GLY A 48 10.30 -5.12 4.89
CA GLY A 48 8.85 -5.15 4.82
C GLY A 48 8.22 -3.79 5.06
N THR A 49 6.99 -3.67 4.59
CA THR A 49 6.14 -2.51 4.87
C THR A 49 5.43 -2.75 6.19
N LEU A 50 5.62 -1.86 7.17
CA LEU A 50 4.91 -1.92 8.45
C LEU A 50 3.42 -1.61 8.22
N ILE A 51 2.55 -2.51 8.67
CA ILE A 51 1.08 -2.35 8.56
C ILE A 51 0.49 -1.91 9.89
N SER A 52 0.93 -2.52 11.00
CA SER A 52 0.44 -2.19 12.34
C SER A 52 1.42 -2.65 13.41
N ILE A 53 1.51 -1.91 14.50
CA ILE A 53 2.35 -2.23 15.67
C ILE A 53 1.55 -2.14 16.96
N SER A 54 1.84 -3.04 17.89
CA SER A 54 1.35 -3.05 19.27
C SER A 54 2.41 -3.69 20.16
N PRO A 55 2.34 -3.54 21.50
CA PRO A 55 3.33 -4.11 22.41
C PRO A 55 3.53 -5.63 22.27
N THR A 56 2.50 -6.35 21.83
CA THR A 56 2.50 -7.82 21.72
C THR A 56 2.54 -8.33 20.28
N ARG A 57 2.45 -7.44 19.28
CA ARG A 57 2.28 -7.84 17.89
C ARG A 57 2.78 -6.78 16.91
N GLU A 58 3.61 -7.20 15.97
CA GLU A 58 4.04 -6.42 14.81
C GLU A 58 3.59 -7.11 13.53
N CYS A 59 2.99 -6.35 12.62
CA CYS A 59 2.48 -6.81 11.34
C CYS A 59 3.23 -6.14 10.19
N TYR A 60 3.83 -6.96 9.33
CA TYR A 60 4.56 -6.51 8.15
C TYR A 60 4.03 -7.19 6.90
N GLU A 61 4.14 -6.51 5.78
CA GLU A 61 3.76 -7.06 4.47
C GLU A 61 4.87 -6.86 3.45
N LEU A 62 5.20 -7.94 2.72
CA LEU A 62 6.12 -7.91 1.59
C LEU A 62 5.33 -7.71 0.30
N GLY A 63 5.87 -6.87 -0.59
CA GLY A 63 5.31 -6.63 -1.92
C GLY A 63 4.32 -5.47 -1.99
N ILE A 64 3.94 -4.91 -0.84
CA ILE A 64 3.21 -3.64 -0.80
C ILE A 64 4.24 -2.49 -0.84
N PRO A 65 4.11 -1.49 -1.73
CA PRO A 65 4.92 -0.28 -1.64
C PRO A 65 4.74 0.34 -0.26
N ARG A 66 5.76 1.00 0.30
CA ARG A 66 5.50 1.72 1.56
C ARG A 66 4.33 2.66 1.30
N PRO A 67 3.30 2.70 2.17
CA PRO A 67 2.28 3.71 2.03
C PRO A 67 2.99 5.05 2.04
N ASP A 68 2.60 5.96 1.17
CA ASP A 68 3.06 7.34 1.29
C ASP A 68 2.59 7.82 2.67
N TRP A 69 3.55 8.05 3.56
CA TRP A 69 3.26 8.50 4.92
C TRP A 69 2.79 9.94 4.80
N VAL A 70 1.49 10.12 4.59
CA VAL A 70 0.86 11.43 4.64
C VAL A 70 0.60 11.78 6.10
N GLN A 71 1.05 12.96 6.50
CA GLN A 71 0.72 13.49 7.82
C GLN A 71 -0.81 13.64 7.91
N GLU A 72 -1.40 13.27 9.04
CA GLU A 72 -2.83 13.50 9.29
C GLU A 72 -3.14 15.00 9.11
N GLY A 73 -4.08 15.32 8.22
CA GLY A 73 -4.41 16.70 7.83
C GLY A 73 -3.58 17.31 6.70
N ALA A 74 -2.59 16.59 6.14
CA ALA A 74 -1.88 17.01 4.93
C ALA A 74 -2.76 16.78 3.69
N ILE A 75 -3.56 17.79 3.35
CA ILE A 75 -4.27 17.86 2.08
C ILE A 75 -3.28 18.39 1.04
N THR A 76 -2.42 17.55 0.50
CA THR A 76 -1.84 17.78 -0.84
C THR A 76 -1.21 16.52 -1.44
N GLY A 77 -1.78 16.05 -2.56
CA GLY A 77 -0.96 15.93 -3.77
C GLY A 77 -0.77 14.58 -4.45
N VAL A 78 -1.21 13.44 -3.90
CA VAL A 78 -1.03 12.13 -4.60
C VAL A 78 -2.34 11.34 -4.77
N HIS A 79 -3.33 11.54 -3.90
CA HIS A 79 -4.57 10.76 -3.92
C HIS A 79 -5.85 11.56 -3.66
N ASP A 80 -5.85 12.88 -3.92
CA ASP A 80 -7.15 13.45 -4.28
C ASP A 80 -7.53 12.73 -5.57
N ALA A 81 -8.64 11.99 -5.54
CA ALA A 81 -9.22 11.46 -6.76
C ALA A 81 -9.47 12.68 -7.64
N GLN A 82 -8.53 12.98 -8.54
CA GLN A 82 -8.67 14.05 -9.53
C GLN A 82 -9.63 13.55 -10.61
N TRP A 83 -10.82 13.13 -10.19
CA TRP A 83 -11.86 12.56 -11.04
C TRP A 83 -12.27 13.53 -12.15
N TRP A 84 -11.98 14.83 -11.95
CA TRP A 84 -12.16 15.91 -12.90
C TRP A 84 -11.11 15.95 -14.02
N MET A 85 -10.03 15.18 -13.95
CA MET A 85 -9.00 15.17 -15.00
C MET A 85 -9.54 14.56 -16.29
N GLY A 86 -9.47 15.33 -17.37
CA GLY A 86 -10.03 14.96 -18.67
C GLY A 86 -11.55 15.16 -18.80
N LYS A 87 -12.21 15.69 -17.77
CA LYS A 87 -13.64 16.02 -17.78
C LYS A 87 -13.88 17.45 -18.27
N SER A 88 -14.99 17.65 -18.99
CA SER A 88 -15.46 18.97 -19.40
C SER A 88 -16.00 19.77 -18.20
N ARG A 89 -16.15 21.10 -18.36
CA ARG A 89 -16.70 21.95 -17.28
C ARG A 89 -18.09 21.51 -16.81
N ALA A 90 -18.94 21.03 -17.72
CA ALA A 90 -20.27 20.53 -17.39
C ALA A 90 -20.19 19.24 -16.57
N GLU A 91 -19.33 18.29 -16.97
CA GLU A 91 -19.08 17.05 -16.21
C GLU A 91 -18.50 17.31 -14.81
N ILE A 92 -17.60 18.30 -14.68
CA ILE A 92 -17.04 18.69 -13.38
C ILE A 92 -18.12 19.33 -12.49
N LYS A 93 -19.04 20.09 -13.07
CA LYS A 93 -20.14 20.71 -12.33
C LYS A 93 -21.21 19.69 -11.91
N ALA A 94 -21.43 18.66 -12.73
CA ALA A 94 -22.41 17.60 -12.46
C ALA A 94 -21.93 16.62 -11.36
N GLY A 95 -20.61 16.37 -11.26
CA GLY A 95 -20.02 15.57 -10.18
C GLY A 95 -19.55 14.18 -10.64
N PRO A 96 -18.83 13.43 -9.78
CA PRO A 96 -18.17 12.18 -10.14
C PRO A 96 -19.12 11.01 -10.45
N TRP A 97 -20.39 11.13 -10.07
CA TRP A 97 -21.42 10.10 -10.24
C TRP A 97 -22.53 10.52 -11.21
N ALA A 98 -22.36 11.67 -11.88
CA ALA A 98 -23.33 12.20 -12.82
C ALA A 98 -23.43 11.32 -14.07
N ASP A 99 -24.65 11.07 -14.51
CA ASP A 99 -24.92 10.46 -15.80
C ASP A 99 -25.07 11.52 -16.91
N GLU A 100 -25.35 11.09 -18.15
CA GLU A 100 -25.51 12.03 -19.28
C GLU A 100 -26.68 13.01 -19.10
N ALA A 101 -27.72 12.64 -18.36
CA ALA A 101 -28.84 13.53 -18.09
C ALA A 101 -28.42 14.62 -17.11
N ASP A 102 -27.64 14.29 -16.09
CA ASP A 102 -27.11 15.24 -15.11
C ASP A 102 -26.15 16.27 -15.74
N VAL A 103 -25.33 15.84 -16.71
CA VAL A 103 -24.40 16.74 -17.43
C VAL A 103 -25.14 17.74 -18.32
N ARG A 104 -26.31 17.39 -18.87
CA ARG A 104 -27.11 18.30 -19.73
C ARG A 104 -27.80 19.43 -18.97
N VAL A 105 -28.00 19.26 -17.66
CA VAL A 105 -28.70 20.23 -16.80
C VAL A 105 -27.73 21.20 -16.11
N ALA A 106 -26.45 20.82 -16.00
CA ALA A 106 -25.39 21.58 -15.35
C ALA A 106 -24.82 22.71 -16.23
#